data_AF-A0A818JW83-F1
#
_entry.id   AF-A0A818JW83-F1
#
_cell.length_a   1.000
_cell.length_b   1.000
_cell.length_c   1.000
_cell.angle_alpha   90.00
_cell.angle_beta   90.00
_cell.angle_gamma   90.00
#
_symmetry.space_group_name_H-M   'P 1'
#
loop_
_entity.id
_entity.type
_entity.pdbx_description
1 polymer ?
#
loop_
_entity_poly.entity_id
_entity_poly.type
_entity_poly.pdbx_seq_one_letter_code
_entity_poly.pdbx_strand_id
1 'polypeptide(L)'
;YEIINEPWAGNYLVNPTILLPGIAGAKNLQPFYEKIAKSIRSVDNDTLIFYEPVTWGVRLNGKYFGSGFTHVPGGDDYRNRSVLSYHYYCIILSLVPVPDNSTIPVFDRVLCDDVEGPAIFRSVEVDLAQLGGSAFLTEFGGCDGSPACDEQLDWGLDAADEYLQSWAYWGNYFDHVPTIKRLSRVYARAIAGKPLAMQYIASQRQFYLSYYIDPTIKQPTEIYISPILYPQQSYDITVNKALKWKIDSTNTNIILVEPNEQVVKSKNQAVIGVVEIRPTM
;
A
#
# COMPACT_ATOMS: atom_id res chain seq x y z
N TYR A 1 15.05 1.46 -4.92
CA TYR A 1 15.31 0.93 -6.26
C TYR A 1 14.30 -0.14 -6.56
N GLU A 2 13.41 0.06 -7.52
CA GLU A 2 12.62 -1.02 -8.10
C GLU A 2 13.43 -1.66 -9.21
N ILE A 3 13.74 -2.95 -9.03
CA ILE A 3 14.77 -3.61 -9.85
C ILE A 3 14.29 -3.83 -11.28
N ILE A 4 13.03 -4.25 -11.44
CA ILE A 4 12.42 -4.52 -12.73
C ILE A 4 10.90 -4.49 -12.58
N ASN A 5 10.23 -3.83 -13.53
CA ASN A 5 8.77 -3.80 -13.63
C ASN A 5 8.26 -5.07 -14.30
N GLU A 6 7.22 -5.68 -13.74
CA GLU A 6 6.45 -6.79 -14.34
C GLU A 6 7.34 -7.88 -14.97
N PRO A 7 8.21 -8.53 -14.18
CA PRO A 7 9.15 -9.49 -14.73
C PRO A 7 8.42 -10.65 -15.42
N TRP A 8 8.81 -10.94 -16.65
CA TRP A 8 8.27 -12.08 -17.40
C TRP A 8 8.88 -13.41 -16.92
N ALA A 9 8.08 -14.48 -16.91
CA ALA A 9 8.48 -15.79 -16.43
C ALA A 9 9.63 -16.45 -17.21
N GLY A 10 9.86 -16.04 -18.47
CA GLY A 10 10.89 -16.55 -19.36
C GLY A 10 10.33 -17.36 -20.55
N ASN A 11 11.17 -18.19 -21.17
CA ASN A 11 10.77 -18.96 -22.36
C ASN A 11 9.97 -20.22 -21.99
N TYR A 12 8.65 -20.06 -21.89
CA TYR A 12 7.73 -21.13 -21.51
C TYR A 12 7.53 -22.19 -22.61
N LEU A 13 7.92 -21.92 -23.85
CA LEU A 13 7.89 -22.93 -24.92
C LEU A 13 8.96 -24.02 -24.69
N VAL A 14 10.11 -23.64 -24.11
CA VAL A 14 11.18 -24.58 -23.76
C VAL A 14 10.93 -25.24 -22.41
N ASN A 15 10.43 -24.48 -21.44
CA ASN A 15 10.09 -25.01 -20.12
C ASN A 15 8.71 -24.49 -19.65
N PRO A 16 7.62 -25.21 -19.98
CA PRO A 16 6.26 -24.77 -19.63
C PRO A 16 6.01 -24.63 -18.13
N THR A 17 6.79 -25.31 -17.29
CA THR A 17 6.60 -25.27 -15.83
C THR A 17 6.82 -23.88 -15.23
N ILE A 18 7.53 -22.98 -15.92
CA ILE A 18 7.74 -21.60 -15.45
C ILE A 18 6.46 -20.74 -15.53
N LEU A 19 5.38 -21.21 -16.17
CA LEU A 19 4.09 -20.53 -16.06
C LEU A 19 3.48 -20.65 -14.65
N LEU A 20 3.91 -21.63 -13.86
CA LEU A 20 3.62 -21.65 -12.43
C LEU A 20 4.50 -20.59 -11.75
N PRO A 21 3.92 -19.53 -11.17
CA PRO A 21 4.67 -18.36 -10.72
C PRO A 21 5.71 -18.72 -9.65
N GLY A 22 5.40 -19.67 -8.77
CA GLY A 22 6.34 -20.11 -7.75
C GLY A 22 7.59 -20.78 -8.34
N ILE A 23 7.46 -21.43 -9.51
CA ILE A 23 8.60 -22.01 -10.23
C ILE A 23 9.40 -20.91 -10.93
N ALA A 24 8.76 -19.93 -11.57
CA ALA A 24 9.45 -18.79 -12.18
C ALA A 24 10.22 -17.97 -11.13
N GLY A 25 9.58 -17.67 -10.00
CA GLY A 25 10.18 -17.00 -8.86
C GLY A 25 11.43 -17.69 -8.36
N ALA A 26 11.31 -18.97 -8.02
CA ALA A 26 12.42 -19.73 -7.46
C ALA A 26 13.57 -19.95 -8.45
N LYS A 27 13.27 -20.24 -9.72
CA LYS A 27 14.31 -20.62 -10.71
C LYS A 27 14.96 -19.42 -11.38
N ASN A 28 14.20 -18.37 -11.67
CA ASN A 28 14.65 -17.27 -12.52
C ASN A 28 14.82 -15.98 -11.70
N LEU A 29 13.79 -15.60 -10.92
CA LEU A 29 13.76 -14.28 -10.30
C LEU A 29 14.58 -14.19 -9.01
N GLN A 30 14.53 -15.17 -8.11
CA GLN A 30 15.34 -15.15 -6.88
C GLN A 30 16.84 -15.03 -7.19
N PRO A 31 17.46 -15.88 -8.05
CA PRO A 31 18.88 -15.75 -8.36
C PRO A 31 19.23 -14.44 -9.06
N PHE A 32 18.31 -13.91 -9.88
CA PHE A 32 18.46 -12.60 -10.51
C PHE A 32 18.51 -11.49 -9.45
N TYR A 33 17.54 -11.46 -8.54
CA TYR A 33 17.48 -10.46 -7.47
C TYR A 33 18.67 -10.55 -6.51
N GLU A 34 19.15 -11.74 -6.17
CA GLU A 34 20.36 -11.92 -5.36
C GLU A 34 21.59 -11.27 -5.99
N LYS A 35 21.77 -11.46 -7.31
CA LYS A 35 22.91 -10.89 -8.03
C LYS A 35 22.84 -9.36 -8.08
N ILE A 36 21.65 -8.81 -8.34
CA ILE A 36 21.46 -7.35 -8.39
C ILE A 36 21.58 -6.73 -7.00
N ALA A 37 20.93 -7.31 -5.99
CA ALA A 37 21.01 -6.84 -4.62
C ALA A 37 22.46 -6.83 -4.12
N LYS A 38 23.24 -7.90 -4.34
CA LYS A 38 24.67 -7.92 -4.00
C LYS A 38 25.45 -6.77 -4.66
N SER A 39 25.14 -6.46 -5.91
CA SER A 39 25.80 -5.37 -6.65
C SER A 39 25.43 -4.00 -6.09
N ILE A 40 24.14 -3.77 -5.82
CA ILE A 40 23.65 -2.53 -5.17
C ILE A 40 24.29 -2.39 -3.79
N ARG A 41 24.26 -3.43 -2.94
CA ARG A 41 24.79 -3.41 -1.57
C ARG A 41 26.30 -3.24 -1.49
N SER A 42 27.04 -3.45 -2.58
CA SER A 42 28.46 -3.13 -2.64
C SER A 42 28.76 -1.63 -2.65
N VAL A 43 27.76 -0.78 -2.96
CA VAL A 43 27.90 0.68 -3.06
C VAL A 43 26.85 1.48 -2.29
N ASP A 44 25.67 0.89 -2.00
CA ASP A 44 24.59 1.49 -1.21
C ASP A 44 23.95 0.44 -0.31
N ASN A 45 24.18 0.56 1.00
CA ASN A 45 23.69 -0.39 2.00
C ASN A 45 22.36 0.02 2.66
N ASP A 46 21.81 1.19 2.33
CA ASP A 46 20.72 1.81 3.09
C ASP A 46 19.42 1.93 2.30
N THR A 47 19.49 2.22 1.00
CA THR A 47 18.29 2.46 0.19
C THR A 47 17.43 1.20 0.06
N LEU A 48 16.11 1.35 0.12
CA LEU A 48 15.15 0.25 -0.04
C LEU A 48 15.29 -0.42 -1.43
N ILE A 49 15.25 -1.75 -1.47
CA ILE A 49 15.17 -2.54 -2.70
C ILE A 49 13.76 -3.08 -2.86
N PHE A 50 13.12 -2.73 -3.97
CA PHE A 50 11.80 -3.20 -4.39
C PHE A 50 12.00 -4.33 -5.40
N TYR A 51 11.33 -5.45 -5.15
CA TYR A 51 11.43 -6.67 -5.94
C TYR A 51 10.05 -7.28 -6.13
N GLU A 52 9.86 -7.89 -7.29
CA GLU A 52 8.53 -8.24 -7.80
C GLU A 52 8.51 -9.71 -8.22
N PRO A 53 7.44 -10.46 -7.94
CA PRO A 53 7.23 -11.72 -8.63
C PRO A 53 6.78 -11.46 -10.08
N VAL A 54 6.61 -12.51 -10.87
CA VAL A 54 5.81 -12.39 -12.10
C VAL A 54 4.42 -11.85 -11.74
N THR A 55 3.75 -11.12 -12.64
CA THR A 55 2.53 -10.34 -12.30
C THR A 55 1.37 -11.18 -11.74
N TRP A 56 1.31 -12.47 -12.04
CA TRP A 56 0.31 -13.40 -11.48
C TRP A 56 0.78 -14.15 -10.22
N GLY A 57 1.99 -13.88 -9.72
CA GLY A 57 2.61 -14.54 -8.57
C GLY A 57 2.16 -14.05 -7.21
N VAL A 58 1.33 -13.00 -7.16
CA VAL A 58 0.65 -12.54 -5.93
C VAL A 58 -0.81 -12.94 -5.86
N ARG A 59 -1.38 -13.57 -6.91
CA ARG A 59 -2.82 -13.88 -6.96
C ARG A 59 -3.23 -15.02 -6.03
N LEU A 60 -2.31 -15.95 -5.81
CA LEU A 60 -2.46 -17.10 -4.93
C LEU A 60 -1.18 -17.23 -4.11
N ASN A 61 -1.17 -18.16 -3.16
CA ASN A 61 -0.03 -18.41 -2.29
C ASN A 61 0.53 -19.83 -2.46
N GLY A 62 1.63 -20.09 -1.77
CA GLY A 62 2.25 -21.39 -1.69
C GLY A 62 3.28 -21.67 -2.79
N LYS A 63 3.93 -22.83 -2.69
CA LYS A 63 5.16 -23.17 -3.43
C LYS A 63 5.06 -23.02 -4.95
N TYR A 64 3.90 -23.29 -5.54
CA TYR A 64 3.73 -23.32 -7.00
C TYR A 64 2.96 -22.11 -7.52
N PHE A 65 2.10 -21.51 -6.70
CA PHE A 65 1.15 -20.48 -7.14
C PHE A 65 1.39 -19.10 -6.52
N GLY A 66 2.27 -19.00 -5.51
CA GLY A 66 2.75 -17.72 -4.96
C GLY A 66 4.03 -17.22 -5.63
N SER A 67 4.71 -16.27 -4.97
CA SER A 67 5.87 -15.57 -5.53
C SER A 67 7.05 -16.48 -5.85
N GLY A 68 7.19 -17.59 -5.13
CA GLY A 68 8.32 -18.53 -5.28
C GLY A 68 9.59 -18.09 -4.57
N PHE A 69 9.57 -16.97 -3.86
CA PHE A 69 10.69 -16.51 -3.07
C PHE A 69 10.82 -17.28 -1.75
N THR A 70 12.05 -17.34 -1.24
CA THR A 70 12.38 -18.00 0.03
C THR A 70 13.02 -17.06 1.04
N HIS A 71 13.51 -15.90 0.58
CA HIS A 71 14.06 -14.81 1.37
C HIS A 71 13.99 -13.51 0.55
N VAL A 72 14.11 -12.37 1.22
CA VAL A 72 14.26 -11.07 0.57
C VAL A 72 15.59 -10.99 -0.21
N PRO A 73 15.72 -10.13 -1.24
CA PRO A 73 16.97 -9.95 -1.97
C PRO A 73 18.14 -9.61 -1.04
N GLY A 74 19.22 -10.39 -1.13
CA GLY A 74 20.42 -10.24 -0.32
C GLY A 74 20.37 -11.00 1.02
N GLY A 75 19.25 -11.66 1.34
CA GLY A 75 19.09 -12.47 2.54
C GLY A 75 18.63 -11.72 3.79
N ASP A 76 18.61 -12.42 4.92
CA ASP A 76 17.93 -12.01 6.15
C ASP A 76 18.41 -10.68 6.74
N ASP A 77 19.68 -10.34 6.54
CA ASP A 77 20.28 -9.07 6.99
C ASP A 77 19.63 -7.84 6.34
N TYR A 78 18.96 -8.03 5.20
CA TYR A 78 18.31 -6.97 4.43
C TYR A 78 16.79 -6.94 4.58
N ARG A 79 16.19 -7.77 5.45
CA ARG A 79 14.73 -7.76 5.69
C ARG A 79 14.22 -6.37 6.04
N ASN A 80 14.97 -5.58 6.80
CA ASN A 80 14.53 -4.23 7.19
C ASN A 80 14.58 -3.18 6.07
N ARG A 81 15.01 -3.53 4.86
CA ARG A 81 15.16 -2.62 3.72
C ARG A 81 14.87 -3.27 2.37
N SER A 82 14.03 -4.28 2.38
CA SER A 82 13.52 -4.97 1.21
C SER A 82 12.00 -4.87 1.18
N VAL A 83 11.46 -4.57 0.01
CA VAL A 83 10.05 -4.29 -0.21
C VAL A 83 9.55 -5.19 -1.33
N LEU A 84 8.56 -6.04 -1.04
CA LEU A 84 7.83 -6.78 -2.07
C LEU A 84 6.94 -5.77 -2.81
N SER A 85 7.32 -5.42 -4.04
CA SER A 85 6.44 -4.67 -4.92
C SER A 85 5.44 -5.62 -5.58
N TYR A 86 4.24 -5.11 -5.85
CA TYR A 86 3.19 -5.88 -6.52
C TYR A 86 2.16 -4.94 -7.13
N HIS A 87 1.44 -5.44 -8.13
CA HIS A 87 0.42 -4.69 -8.87
C HIS A 87 -0.98 -5.25 -8.60
N TYR A 88 -2.00 -4.40 -8.72
CA TYR A 88 -3.39 -4.81 -8.71
C TYR A 88 -4.12 -4.31 -9.96
N TYR A 89 -4.49 -5.29 -10.80
CA TYR A 89 -5.39 -5.11 -11.94
C TYR A 89 -6.34 -6.30 -11.98
N CYS A 90 -7.64 -6.04 -11.87
CA CYS A 90 -8.64 -7.09 -11.90
C CYS A 90 -8.61 -7.82 -13.25
N ILE A 91 -8.38 -9.13 -13.24
CA ILE A 91 -8.09 -9.90 -14.46
C ILE A 91 -9.28 -9.95 -15.41
N ILE A 92 -10.50 -10.03 -14.87
CA ILE A 92 -11.68 -10.14 -15.72
C ILE A 92 -11.88 -8.86 -16.54
N LEU A 93 -11.55 -7.70 -15.96
CA LEU A 93 -11.64 -6.41 -16.65
C LEU A 93 -10.55 -6.24 -17.71
N SER A 94 -9.38 -6.86 -17.52
CA SER A 94 -8.34 -6.91 -18.55
C SER A 94 -8.69 -7.84 -19.72
N LEU A 95 -9.47 -8.90 -19.47
CA LEU A 95 -9.87 -9.87 -20.49
C LEU A 95 -11.15 -9.46 -21.23
N VAL A 96 -12.08 -8.82 -20.53
CA VAL A 96 -13.37 -8.38 -21.03
C VAL A 96 -13.53 -6.90 -20.67
N PRO A 97 -13.09 -5.98 -21.54
CA PRO A 97 -13.19 -4.56 -21.29
C PRO A 97 -14.64 -4.12 -21.10
N VAL A 98 -14.89 -3.31 -20.07
CA VAL A 98 -16.19 -2.68 -19.83
C VAL A 98 -16.31 -1.46 -20.77
N PRO A 99 -17.46 -1.23 -21.43
CA PRO A 99 -17.64 -0.03 -22.25
C PRO A 99 -17.46 1.27 -21.45
N ASP A 100 -16.83 2.28 -22.04
CA ASP A 100 -16.34 3.51 -21.37
C ASP A 100 -17.38 4.27 -20.52
N ASN A 101 -18.67 4.14 -20.82
CA ASN A 101 -19.76 4.83 -20.11
C ASN A 101 -20.60 3.88 -19.24
N SER A 102 -20.07 2.71 -18.90
CA SER A 102 -20.76 1.69 -18.09
C SER A 102 -20.03 1.45 -16.77
N THR A 103 -20.79 1.04 -15.77
CA THR A 103 -20.27 0.52 -14.50
C THR A 103 -19.89 -0.94 -14.64
N ILE A 104 -19.13 -1.47 -13.68
CA ILE A 104 -18.70 -2.87 -13.74
C ILE A 104 -19.95 -3.77 -13.58
N PRO A 105 -20.14 -4.78 -14.44
CA PRO A 105 -21.21 -5.76 -14.26
C PRO A 105 -21.13 -6.42 -12.88
N VAL A 106 -22.28 -6.65 -12.24
CA VAL A 106 -22.33 -7.08 -10.83
C VAL A 106 -21.47 -8.31 -10.53
N PHE A 107 -21.48 -9.32 -11.41
CA PHE A 107 -20.69 -10.54 -11.21
C PHE A 107 -19.19 -10.30 -11.36
N ASP A 108 -18.78 -9.45 -12.30
CA ASP A 108 -17.38 -9.11 -12.51
C ASP A 108 -16.87 -8.29 -11.31
N ARG A 109 -17.70 -7.37 -10.80
CA ARG A 109 -17.38 -6.60 -9.60
C ARG A 109 -17.19 -7.50 -8.38
N VAL A 110 -18.09 -8.46 -8.14
CA VAL A 110 -17.92 -9.43 -7.04
C VAL A 110 -16.63 -10.24 -7.21
N LEU A 111 -16.29 -10.63 -8.44
CA LEU A 111 -15.03 -11.34 -8.69
C LEU A 111 -13.81 -10.46 -8.39
N CYS A 112 -13.81 -9.18 -8.78
CA CYS A 112 -12.74 -8.25 -8.48
C CYS A 112 -12.64 -7.94 -6.98
N ASP A 113 -13.74 -7.45 -6.40
CA ASP A 113 -13.74 -6.74 -5.13
C ASP A 113 -13.84 -7.69 -3.92
N ASP A 114 -14.54 -8.83 -4.07
CA ASP A 114 -14.79 -9.77 -2.97
C ASP A 114 -13.93 -11.04 -3.06
N VAL A 115 -13.29 -11.31 -4.20
CA VAL A 115 -12.54 -12.55 -4.45
C VAL A 115 -11.08 -12.28 -4.82
N GLU A 116 -10.82 -11.73 -6.00
CA GLU A 116 -9.47 -11.59 -6.56
C GLU A 116 -8.63 -10.60 -5.77
N GLY A 117 -9.14 -9.38 -5.57
CA GLY A 117 -8.49 -8.32 -4.83
C GLY A 117 -8.08 -8.76 -3.43
N PRO A 118 -9.01 -9.20 -2.57
CA PRO A 118 -8.68 -9.70 -1.23
C PRO A 118 -7.72 -10.89 -1.25
N ALA A 119 -7.78 -11.76 -2.26
CA ALA A 119 -6.83 -12.87 -2.41
C ALA A 119 -5.40 -12.37 -2.66
N ILE A 120 -5.23 -11.31 -3.46
CA ILE A 120 -3.93 -10.69 -3.73
C ILE A 120 -3.32 -10.11 -2.45
N PHE A 121 -4.06 -9.26 -1.73
CA PHE A 121 -3.56 -8.65 -0.50
C PHE A 121 -3.20 -9.71 0.56
N ARG A 122 -4.04 -10.75 0.74
CA ARG A 122 -3.74 -11.86 1.65
C ARG A 122 -2.52 -12.66 1.22
N SER A 123 -2.30 -12.84 -0.08
CA SER A 123 -1.11 -13.54 -0.57
C SER A 123 0.16 -12.75 -0.25
N VAL A 124 0.12 -11.42 -0.42
CA VAL A 124 1.20 -10.52 -0.02
C VAL A 124 1.48 -10.63 1.48
N GLU A 125 0.45 -10.64 2.34
CA GLU A 125 0.64 -10.84 3.79
C GLU A 125 1.32 -12.19 4.12
N VAL A 126 0.95 -13.26 3.41
CA VAL A 126 1.57 -14.60 3.56
C VAL A 126 3.05 -14.55 3.15
N ASP A 127 3.37 -13.90 2.05
CA ASP A 127 4.76 -13.71 1.61
C ASP A 127 5.55 -12.87 2.62
N LEU A 128 5.00 -11.77 3.14
CA LEU A 128 5.67 -10.97 4.17
C LEU A 128 5.91 -11.75 5.47
N ALA A 129 4.96 -12.59 5.88
CA ALA A 129 5.12 -13.45 7.04
C ALA A 129 6.25 -14.49 6.85
N GLN A 130 6.48 -14.95 5.62
CA GLN A 130 7.51 -15.92 5.28
C GLN A 130 8.88 -15.27 5.04
N LEU A 131 8.93 -14.20 4.25
CA LEU A 131 10.16 -13.58 3.75
C LEU A 131 10.73 -12.53 4.72
N GLY A 132 9.84 -11.86 5.48
CA GLY A 132 10.14 -10.58 6.12
C GLY A 132 10.07 -9.41 5.14
N GLY A 133 10.42 -8.22 5.62
CA GLY A 133 10.31 -6.99 4.82
C GLY A 133 8.96 -6.30 4.94
N SER A 134 8.71 -5.42 3.97
CA SER A 134 7.43 -4.72 3.78
C SER A 134 6.91 -4.98 2.37
N ALA A 135 5.69 -4.55 2.07
CA ALA A 135 5.19 -4.52 0.70
C ALA A 135 4.78 -3.10 0.29
N PHE A 136 4.59 -2.92 -1.02
CA PHE A 136 4.13 -1.67 -1.62
C PHE A 136 3.37 -1.98 -2.91
N LEU A 137 2.15 -1.47 -3.05
CA LEU A 137 1.33 -1.59 -4.25
C LEU A 137 1.84 -0.60 -5.32
N THR A 138 2.81 -1.00 -6.12
CA THR A 138 3.54 -0.10 -7.02
C THR A 138 2.77 0.29 -8.27
N GLU A 139 1.76 -0.49 -8.66
CA GLU A 139 0.83 -0.11 -9.72
C GLU A 139 -0.59 -0.58 -9.44
N PHE A 140 -1.53 0.33 -9.65
CA PHE A 140 -2.98 0.09 -9.75
C PHE A 140 -3.62 1.31 -10.40
N GLY A 141 -4.90 1.24 -10.75
CA GLY A 141 -5.57 2.33 -11.46
C GLY A 141 -5.22 2.30 -12.95
N GLY A 142 -4.53 3.31 -13.50
CA GLY A 142 -4.26 3.35 -14.95
C GLY A 142 -5.50 3.76 -15.76
N CYS A 143 -6.35 4.60 -15.18
CA CYS A 143 -7.69 4.86 -15.67
C CYS A 143 -7.79 6.03 -16.65
N ASP A 144 -8.69 5.88 -17.62
CA ASP A 144 -9.11 6.91 -18.58
C ASP A 144 -10.25 7.82 -18.08
N GLY A 145 -10.74 7.58 -16.86
CA GLY A 145 -11.85 8.30 -16.24
C GLY A 145 -13.24 7.70 -16.51
N SER A 146 -13.32 6.49 -17.08
CA SER A 146 -14.58 5.74 -17.20
C SER A 146 -15.17 5.37 -15.82
N PRO A 147 -16.51 5.22 -15.68
CA PRO A 147 -17.14 4.84 -14.42
C PRO A 147 -16.62 3.51 -13.85
N ALA A 148 -16.41 2.51 -14.70
CA ALA A 148 -15.84 1.24 -14.28
C ALA A 148 -14.42 1.38 -13.69
N CYS A 149 -13.60 2.27 -14.27
CA CYS A 149 -12.26 2.48 -13.76
C CYS A 149 -12.25 3.32 -12.48
N ASP A 150 -13.14 4.30 -12.36
CA ASP A 150 -13.37 5.03 -11.11
C ASP A 150 -13.77 4.07 -9.97
N GLU A 151 -14.64 3.08 -10.24
CA GLU A 151 -15.02 2.05 -9.27
C GLU A 151 -13.82 1.21 -8.79
N GLN A 152 -12.93 0.76 -9.69
CA GLN A 152 -11.73 0.02 -9.30
C GLN A 152 -10.70 0.87 -8.57
N LEU A 153 -10.57 2.15 -8.95
CA LEU A 153 -9.69 3.08 -8.26
C LEU A 153 -10.17 3.31 -6.83
N ASP A 154 -11.47 3.56 -6.64
CA ASP A 154 -12.06 3.77 -5.31
C ASP A 154 -11.91 2.52 -4.44
N TRP A 155 -12.20 1.32 -4.99
CA TRP A 155 -11.98 0.05 -4.29
C TRP A 155 -10.50 -0.15 -3.91
N GLY A 156 -9.58 0.06 -4.85
CA GLY A 156 -8.14 -0.14 -4.61
C GLY A 156 -7.58 0.78 -3.54
N LEU A 157 -8.04 2.04 -3.50
CA LEU A 157 -7.67 3.00 -2.44
C LEU A 157 -8.19 2.57 -1.07
N ASP A 158 -9.43 2.08 -1.00
CA ASP A 158 -10.04 1.62 0.24
C ASP A 158 -9.40 0.31 0.75
N ALA A 159 -9.10 -0.62 -0.16
CA ALA A 159 -8.36 -1.85 0.16
C ALA A 159 -6.94 -1.54 0.66
N ALA A 160 -6.23 -0.59 0.02
CA ALA A 160 -4.90 -0.22 0.48
C ALA A 160 -4.91 0.38 1.91
N ASP A 161 -5.92 1.18 2.25
CA ASP A 161 -6.13 1.65 3.62
C ASP A 161 -6.40 0.48 4.59
N GLU A 162 -7.30 -0.45 4.24
CA GLU A 162 -7.66 -1.62 5.06
C GLU A 162 -6.45 -2.52 5.38
N TYR A 163 -5.61 -2.80 4.39
CA TYR A 163 -4.41 -3.63 4.54
C TYR A 163 -3.16 -2.83 4.96
N LEU A 164 -3.31 -1.53 5.27
CA LEU A 164 -2.20 -0.62 5.62
C LEU A 164 -1.07 -0.62 4.58
N GLN A 165 -1.41 -0.71 3.30
CA GLN A 165 -0.47 -0.74 2.19
C GLN A 165 -0.28 0.64 1.56
N SER A 166 0.98 1.02 1.36
CA SER A 166 1.30 2.18 0.53
C SER A 166 1.12 1.83 -0.94
N TRP A 167 0.87 2.84 -1.77
CA TRP A 167 0.55 2.65 -3.18
C TRP A 167 1.12 3.73 -4.09
N ALA A 168 1.26 3.40 -5.38
CA ALA A 168 1.55 4.32 -6.46
C ALA A 168 0.54 4.11 -7.59
N TYR A 169 -0.17 5.19 -7.96
CA TYR A 169 -1.14 5.18 -9.04
C TYR A 169 -0.43 5.12 -10.38
N TRP A 170 -0.90 4.25 -11.27
CA TRP A 170 -0.38 4.13 -12.63
C TRP A 170 -1.04 5.14 -13.57
N GLY A 171 -0.23 5.85 -14.37
CA GLY A 171 -0.70 6.71 -15.46
C GLY A 171 -0.59 8.22 -15.21
N ASN A 172 -0.83 9.01 -16.26
CA ASN A 172 -0.82 10.47 -16.19
C ASN A 172 -2.19 11.00 -15.78
N TYR A 173 -2.25 11.70 -14.65
CA TYR A 173 -3.47 12.26 -14.08
C TYR A 173 -3.41 13.77 -13.84
N PHE A 174 -2.33 14.45 -14.28
CA PHE A 174 -2.11 15.87 -13.95
C PHE A 174 -3.22 16.80 -14.48
N ASP A 175 -3.89 16.42 -15.56
CA ASP A 175 -5.01 17.18 -16.13
C ASP A 175 -6.39 16.59 -15.78
N HIS A 176 -6.44 15.49 -15.01
CA HIS A 176 -7.67 14.80 -14.67
C HIS A 176 -8.13 15.12 -13.25
N VAL A 177 -8.83 16.25 -13.10
CA VAL A 177 -9.32 16.77 -11.80
C VAL A 177 -10.09 15.73 -10.96
N PRO A 178 -10.98 14.88 -11.52
CA PRO A 178 -11.65 13.84 -10.73
C PRO A 178 -10.68 12.83 -10.12
N THR A 179 -9.66 12.40 -10.85
CA THR A 179 -8.62 11.48 -10.34
C THR A 179 -7.77 12.17 -9.28
N ILE A 180 -7.36 13.42 -9.51
CA ILE A 180 -6.63 14.21 -8.51
C ILE A 180 -7.39 14.26 -7.19
N LYS A 181 -8.71 14.53 -7.23
CA LYS A 181 -9.55 14.57 -6.03
C LYS A 181 -9.61 13.22 -5.30
N ARG A 182 -9.72 12.10 -6.03
CA ARG A 182 -9.71 10.74 -5.44
C ARG A 182 -8.39 10.40 -4.78
N LEU A 183 -7.27 10.71 -5.44
CA LEU A 183 -5.93 10.42 -4.94
C LEU A 183 -5.51 11.36 -3.78
N SER A 184 -6.11 12.55 -3.69
CA SER A 184 -5.79 13.56 -2.65
C SER A 184 -6.46 13.27 -1.31
N ARG A 185 -6.27 12.06 -0.77
CA ARG A 185 -6.87 11.57 0.49
C ARG A 185 -6.17 12.18 1.72
N VAL A 186 -6.84 12.09 2.87
CA VAL A 186 -6.18 12.29 4.18
C VAL A 186 -5.48 10.97 4.54
N TYR A 187 -4.22 11.02 4.95
CA TYR A 187 -3.48 9.82 5.36
C TYR A 187 -2.36 10.15 6.35
N ALA A 188 -1.96 9.16 7.14
CA ALA A 188 -0.82 9.27 8.03
C ALA A 188 0.47 9.03 7.23
N ARG A 189 1.30 10.07 7.09
CA ARG A 189 2.59 10.02 6.38
C ARG A 189 3.66 9.29 7.18
N ALA A 190 3.60 9.42 8.51
CA ALA A 190 4.48 8.78 9.46
C ALA A 190 3.74 8.55 10.78
N ILE A 191 3.91 7.39 11.41
CA ILE A 191 3.21 7.02 12.65
C ILE A 191 4.24 6.74 13.73
N ALA A 192 4.13 7.41 14.87
CA ALA A 192 4.96 7.22 16.05
C ALA A 192 4.52 5.98 16.85
N GLY A 193 4.58 4.82 16.21
CA GLY A 193 4.21 3.54 16.79
C GLY A 193 3.78 2.51 15.75
N LYS A 194 3.06 1.48 16.19
CA LYS A 194 2.59 0.40 15.31
C LYS A 194 1.16 0.68 14.85
N PRO A 195 0.89 0.89 13.54
CA PRO A 195 -0.47 1.09 13.04
C PRO A 195 -1.34 -0.13 13.32
N LEU A 196 -2.61 0.12 13.62
CA LEU A 196 -3.63 -0.91 13.83
C LEU A 196 -4.68 -0.85 12.72
N ALA A 197 -5.14 0.34 12.37
CA ALA A 197 -6.08 0.58 11.28
C ALA A 197 -5.95 2.02 10.80
N MET A 198 -6.14 2.23 9.50
CA MET A 198 -6.25 3.53 8.86
C MET A 198 -7.38 3.45 7.84
N GLN A 199 -8.19 4.50 7.73
CA GLN A 199 -9.25 4.54 6.73
C GLN A 199 -9.59 5.98 6.38
N TYR A 200 -9.68 6.28 5.09
CA TYR A 200 -10.31 7.50 4.60
C TYR A 200 -11.64 7.20 3.89
N ILE A 201 -12.76 7.58 4.50
CA ILE A 201 -14.09 7.41 3.91
C ILE A 201 -14.37 8.60 2.98
N ALA A 202 -14.06 8.44 1.70
CA ALA A 202 -14.11 9.52 0.72
C ALA A 202 -15.51 10.17 0.59
N SER A 203 -16.58 9.37 0.62
CA SER A 203 -17.97 9.83 0.54
C SER A 203 -18.39 10.74 1.70
N GLN A 204 -17.77 10.56 2.87
CA GLN A 204 -18.04 11.34 4.07
C GLN A 204 -16.98 12.42 4.35
N ARG A 205 -15.86 12.38 3.62
CA ARG A 205 -14.64 13.13 3.93
C ARG A 205 -14.24 12.93 5.40
N GLN A 206 -14.17 11.67 5.82
CA GLN A 206 -13.78 11.32 7.19
C GLN A 206 -12.53 10.47 7.20
N PHE A 207 -11.63 10.73 8.14
CA PHE A 207 -10.40 9.98 8.32
C PHE A 207 -10.35 9.39 9.73
N TYR A 208 -9.92 8.14 9.81
CA TYR A 208 -9.71 7.40 11.05
C TYR A 208 -8.31 6.82 11.07
N LEU A 209 -7.65 6.93 12.23
CA LEU A 209 -6.38 6.27 12.51
C LEU A 209 -6.37 5.71 13.92
N SER A 210 -5.92 4.47 14.06
CA SER A 210 -5.57 3.89 15.36
C SER A 210 -4.21 3.20 15.31
N TYR A 211 -3.46 3.31 16.40
CA TYR A 211 -2.12 2.74 16.50
C TYR A 211 -1.71 2.51 17.96
N TYR A 212 -0.85 1.53 18.19
CA TYR A 212 -0.13 1.42 19.45
C TYR A 212 0.94 2.50 19.51
N ILE A 213 0.86 3.38 20.51
CA ILE A 213 1.82 4.47 20.71
C ILE A 213 3.17 3.88 21.14
N ASP A 214 4.24 4.29 20.47
CA ASP A 214 5.61 4.03 20.94
C ASP A 214 6.23 5.31 21.53
N PRO A 215 6.29 5.45 22.87
CA PRO A 215 6.82 6.66 23.51
C PRO A 215 8.35 6.80 23.38
N THR A 216 9.04 5.80 22.83
CA THR A 216 10.47 5.89 22.53
C THR A 216 10.74 6.76 21.31
N ILE A 217 9.80 6.80 20.35
CA ILE A 217 9.83 7.69 19.18
C ILE A 217 9.57 9.13 19.64
N LYS A 218 10.43 10.06 19.21
CA LYS A 218 10.38 11.48 19.65
C LYS A 218 9.69 12.39 18.66
N GLN A 219 9.63 11.97 17.41
CA GLN A 219 8.91 12.63 16.35
C GLN A 219 7.41 12.36 16.49
N PRO A 220 6.55 13.33 16.13
CA PRO A 220 5.11 13.14 16.14
C PRO A 220 4.67 12.18 15.04
N THR A 221 3.46 11.64 15.19
CA THR A 221 2.70 11.12 14.04
C THR A 221 2.33 12.29 13.14
N GLU A 222 2.60 12.20 11.85
CA GLU A 222 2.27 13.21 10.84
C GLU A 222 1.07 12.76 10.01
N ILE A 223 0.01 13.55 9.98
CA ILE A 223 -1.18 13.31 9.16
C ILE A 223 -1.31 14.43 8.14
N TYR A 224 -1.38 14.07 6.86
CA TYR A 224 -1.60 15.00 5.77
C TYR A 224 -3.08 15.28 5.57
N ILE A 225 -3.43 16.55 5.43
CA ILE A 225 -4.76 17.03 5.09
C ILE A 225 -4.75 17.59 3.67
N SER A 226 -5.67 17.13 2.85
CA SER A 226 -5.83 17.62 1.48
C SER A 226 -6.48 19.00 1.44
N PRO A 227 -5.79 20.06 0.98
CA PRO A 227 -6.38 21.38 0.83
C PRO A 227 -7.45 21.43 -0.27
N ILE A 228 -7.43 20.45 -1.19
CA ILE A 228 -8.44 20.30 -2.26
C ILE A 228 -9.78 19.82 -1.67
N LEU A 229 -9.73 18.89 -0.70
CA LEU A 229 -10.93 18.31 -0.10
C LEU A 229 -11.42 19.10 1.12
N TYR A 230 -10.53 19.84 1.79
CA TYR A 230 -10.81 20.67 2.96
C TYR A 230 -10.27 22.10 2.78
N PRO A 231 -10.88 22.89 1.87
CA PRO A 231 -10.47 24.26 1.66
C PRO A 231 -10.66 25.07 2.95
N GLN A 232 -9.76 26.03 3.18
CA GLN A 232 -9.80 26.92 4.36
C GLN A 232 -9.82 26.19 5.72
N GLN A 233 -9.23 24.99 5.78
CA GLN A 233 -9.21 24.17 7.00
C GLN A 233 -10.62 23.83 7.51
N SER A 234 -11.53 23.49 6.60
CA SER A 234 -12.91 23.08 6.89
C SER A 234 -13.00 21.66 7.47
N TYR A 235 -12.29 21.41 8.57
CA TYR A 235 -12.28 20.14 9.29
C TYR A 235 -12.21 20.33 10.81
N ASP A 236 -12.72 19.33 11.53
CA ASP A 236 -12.59 19.16 12.97
C ASP A 236 -11.73 17.94 13.28
N ILE A 237 -10.85 18.05 14.29
CA ILE A 237 -9.97 16.95 14.72
C ILE A 237 -10.33 16.53 16.15
N THR A 238 -10.64 15.25 16.30
CA THR A 238 -10.84 14.61 17.60
C THR A 238 -9.75 13.59 17.84
N VAL A 239 -9.14 13.62 19.03
CA VAL A 239 -8.21 12.58 19.49
C VAL A 239 -8.68 12.05 20.84
N ASN A 240 -8.37 10.79 21.13
CA ASN A 240 -8.66 10.24 22.44
C ASN A 240 -7.77 10.86 23.52
N LYS A 241 -8.08 10.61 24.80
CA LYS A 241 -7.37 11.19 25.95
C LYS A 241 -5.87 10.89 25.98
N ALA A 242 -5.41 9.85 25.28
CA ALA A 242 -4.00 9.46 25.23
C ALA A 242 -3.13 10.41 24.39
N LEU A 243 -3.75 11.20 23.52
CA LEU A 243 -3.09 12.02 22.52
C LEU A 243 -3.38 13.51 22.71
N LYS A 244 -2.54 14.32 22.09
CA LYS A 244 -2.73 15.75 21.83
C LYS A 244 -2.32 16.02 20.39
N TRP A 245 -2.81 17.11 19.81
CA TRP A 245 -2.49 17.46 18.43
C TRP A 245 -2.25 18.97 18.27
N LYS A 246 -1.55 19.33 17.20
CA LYS A 246 -1.38 20.70 16.72
C LYS A 246 -1.21 20.70 15.19
N ILE A 247 -1.48 21.83 14.55
CA ILE A 247 -1.10 22.06 13.15
C ILE A 247 0.40 22.35 13.10
N ASP A 248 1.11 21.81 12.12
CA ASP A 248 2.50 22.18 11.88
C ASP A 248 2.61 23.66 11.47
N SER A 249 3.52 24.38 12.12
CA SER A 249 3.81 25.79 11.84
C SER A 249 4.47 26.02 10.47
N THR A 250 5.12 25.01 9.89
CA THR A 250 5.81 25.15 8.61
C THR A 250 4.95 24.73 7.42
N ASN A 251 4.00 23.83 7.64
CA ASN A 251 3.05 23.38 6.64
C ASN A 251 1.66 23.16 7.26
N THR A 252 0.73 24.07 6.98
CA THR A 252 -0.62 24.04 7.57
C THR A 252 -1.48 22.86 7.10
N ASN A 253 -1.01 22.08 6.12
CA ASN A 253 -1.65 20.86 5.65
C ASN A 253 -1.18 19.63 6.43
N ILE A 254 -0.33 19.79 7.45
CA ILE A 254 0.17 18.70 8.29
C ILE A 254 -0.34 18.86 9.72
N ILE A 255 -0.93 17.80 10.25
CA ILE A 255 -1.31 17.67 11.66
C ILE A 255 -0.26 16.82 12.36
N LEU A 256 0.25 17.33 13.47
CA LEU A 256 1.20 16.66 14.34
C LEU A 256 0.46 16.12 15.55
N VAL A 257 0.52 14.79 15.73
CA VAL A 257 -0.14 14.09 16.84
C VAL A 257 0.92 13.47 17.75
N GLU A 258 0.84 13.78 19.04
CA GLU A 258 1.80 13.36 20.06
C GLU A 258 1.09 12.68 21.24
N PRO A 259 1.75 11.75 21.95
CA PRO A 259 1.24 11.27 23.22
C PRO A 259 1.16 12.39 24.26
N ASN A 260 0.16 12.29 25.14
CA ASN A 260 0.06 13.18 26.30
C ASN A 260 1.16 12.85 27.34
N GLU A 261 1.33 13.72 28.34
CA GLU A 261 2.37 13.54 29.36
C GLU A 261 2.22 12.26 30.20
N GLN A 262 0.98 11.80 30.43
CA GLN A 262 0.73 10.60 31.23
C GLN A 262 1.21 9.34 30.49
N VAL A 263 0.96 9.26 29.19
CA VAL A 263 1.40 8.16 28.32
C VAL A 263 2.93 8.15 28.20
N VAL A 264 3.55 9.32 28.07
CA VAL A 264 5.03 9.43 28.04
C VAL A 264 5.65 8.94 29.36
N LYS A 265 4.98 9.18 30.50
CA LYS A 265 5.46 8.74 31.82
C LYS A 265 5.22 7.25 32.10
N SER A 266 4.16 6.64 31.55
CA SER A 266 3.73 5.29 31.92
C SER A 266 4.63 4.18 31.35
N LYS A 267 5.36 4.43 30.25
CA LYS A 267 6.40 3.61 29.53
C LYS A 267 6.15 2.11 29.26
N ASN A 268 5.40 1.40 30.09
CA ASN A 268 5.27 -0.06 30.13
C ASN A 268 3.85 -0.55 29.82
N GLN A 269 2.91 0.34 29.50
CA GLN A 269 1.54 -0.04 29.14
C GLN A 269 1.31 0.19 27.65
N ALA A 270 0.80 -0.82 26.95
CA ALA A 270 0.33 -0.65 25.58
C ALA A 270 -0.87 0.30 25.60
N VAL A 271 -0.69 1.50 25.04
CA VAL A 271 -1.74 2.52 24.93
C VAL A 271 -2.07 2.72 23.46
N ILE A 272 -3.36 2.68 23.15
CA ILE A 272 -3.86 2.91 21.80
C ILE A 272 -4.18 4.40 21.65
N GLY A 273 -3.57 5.02 20.64
CA GLY A 273 -3.95 6.34 20.15
C GLY A 273 -5.06 6.20 19.10
N VAL A 274 -6.04 7.10 19.16
CA VAL A 274 -7.11 7.18 18.16
C VAL A 274 -7.24 8.62 17.69
N VAL A 275 -7.23 8.82 16.38
CA VAL A 275 -7.42 10.11 15.70
C VAL A 275 -8.58 9.99 14.74
N GLU A 276 -9.41 11.02 14.75
CA GLU A 276 -10.54 11.18 13.84
C GLU A 276 -10.53 12.60 13.28
N ILE A 277 -10.74 12.71 11.96
CA ILE A 277 -10.88 13.99 11.27
C ILE A 277 -12.16 13.96 10.46
N ARG A 278 -12.99 14.98 10.62
CA ARG A 278 -14.31 15.13 9.97
C ARG A 278 -14.40 16.50 9.30
N PRO A 279 -15.25 16.69 8.28
CA PRO A 279 -15.45 18.03 7.73
C PRO A 279 -16.24 18.88 8.73
N THR A 280 -15.98 20.18 8.79
CA THR A 280 -16.82 21.12 9.55
C THR A 280 -18.24 21.13 8.98
N MET A 281 -19.25 21.20 9.86
CA MET A 281 -20.65 21.37 9.45
C MET A 281 -20.91 22.70 8.73
#